data_AF-E9F227-F1
#
_entry.id   AF-E9F227-F1
#
_cell.length_a   1.000
_cell.length_b   1.000
_cell.length_c   1.000
_cell.angle_alpha   90.00
_cell.angle_beta   90.00
_cell.angle_gamma   90.00
#
_symmetry.space_group_name_H-M   'P 1'
#
loop_
_entity.id
_entity.type
_entity.pdbx_description
1 polymer ?
#
loop_
_entity_poly.entity_id
_entity_poly.type
_entity_poly.pdbx_seq_one_letter_code
_entity_poly.pdbx_strand_id
1 'polypeptide(L)'
;MVFYAYAKNSNDDWSYRYVIVAPNFNTLDEWYYEVKEKVAENVFWRVSDEFYVFDATKLNLGRSTAPGHEAPKFMNRLIFQLLNDNEGRNISTFINGHLSGGTAE
;
A
#
# COMPACT_ATOMS: atom_id res chain seq x y z
N MET A 1 15.89 -15.01 -10.30
CA MET A 1 16.02 -14.56 -8.90
C MET A 1 14.89 -13.59 -8.63
N VAL A 2 14.15 -13.76 -7.53
CA VAL A 2 13.04 -12.86 -7.18
C VAL A 2 13.61 -11.52 -6.71
N PHE A 3 12.97 -10.42 -7.09
CA PHE A 3 13.35 -9.07 -6.67
C PHE A 3 12.38 -8.57 -5.61
N TYR A 4 12.91 -7.96 -4.55
CA TYR A 4 12.13 -7.44 -3.44
C TYR A 4 12.33 -5.94 -3.34
N ALA A 5 11.25 -5.22 -3.11
CA ALA A 5 11.29 -3.81 -2.80
C ALA A 5 10.42 -3.47 -1.61
N TYR A 6 10.73 -2.37 -0.97
CA TYR A 6 10.03 -1.83 0.17
C TYR A 6 9.29 -0.56 -0.21
N ALA A 7 8.05 -0.40 0.25
CA ALA A 7 7.32 0.85 0.13
C ALA A 7 6.77 1.27 1.49
N LYS A 8 6.97 2.54 1.85
CA LYS A 8 6.40 3.13 3.08
C LYS A 8 5.44 4.27 2.79
N ASN A 9 4.51 4.44 3.71
CA ASN A 9 3.66 5.61 3.78
C ASN A 9 4.53 6.87 3.99
N SER A 10 4.16 7.97 3.35
CA SER A 10 4.78 9.29 3.56
C SER A 10 4.19 10.02 4.76
N ASN A 11 2.97 9.66 5.18
CA ASN A 11 2.28 10.36 6.27
C ASN A 11 2.83 9.98 7.65
N ASP A 12 3.47 8.81 7.77
CA ASP A 12 4.10 8.33 9.01
C ASP A 12 5.06 7.15 8.73
N ASP A 13 5.80 6.73 9.77
CA ASP A 13 6.79 5.64 9.68
C ASP A 13 6.27 4.28 10.16
N TRP A 14 5.05 4.22 10.69
CA TRP A 14 4.55 3.05 11.40
C TRP A 14 3.49 2.28 10.62
N SER A 15 2.72 2.93 9.75
CA SER A 15 1.55 2.35 9.08
C SER A 15 1.73 2.15 7.57
N TYR A 16 0.88 1.29 6.99
CA TYR A 16 0.77 1.08 5.53
C TYR A 16 2.11 0.85 4.82
N ARG A 17 2.84 -0.16 5.28
CA ARG A 17 4.17 -0.53 4.77
C ARG A 17 4.04 -1.81 3.95
N TYR A 18 4.66 -1.87 2.78
CA TYR A 18 4.56 -3.01 1.87
C TYR A 18 5.92 -3.61 1.54
N VAL A 19 5.97 -4.93 1.45
CA VAL A 19 6.97 -5.63 0.64
C VAL A 19 6.36 -5.91 -0.72
N ILE A 20 7.03 -5.45 -1.76
CA ILE A 20 6.68 -5.68 -3.16
C ILE A 20 7.59 -6.80 -3.67
N VAL A 21 6.99 -7.82 -4.28
CA VAL A 21 7.71 -8.97 -4.82
C VAL A 21 7.51 -9.00 -6.33
N ALA A 22 8.61 -9.01 -7.07
CA ALA A 22 8.63 -9.02 -8.53
C ALA A 22 9.52 -10.17 -9.07
N PRO A 23 9.28 -10.67 -10.28
CA PRO A 23 10.11 -11.71 -10.89
C PRO A 23 11.53 -11.21 -11.23
N ASN A 24 11.71 -9.90 -11.42
CA ASN A 24 12.97 -9.22 -11.70
C ASN A 24 12.80 -7.70 -11.55
N PHE A 25 13.90 -6.95 -11.58
CA PHE A 25 13.90 -5.49 -11.48
C PHE A 25 13.14 -4.82 -12.63
N ASN A 26 13.30 -5.27 -13.87
CA ASN A 26 12.64 -4.63 -15.03
C ASN A 26 11.11 -4.60 -14.89
N THR A 27 10.51 -5.69 -14.39
CA THR A 27 9.05 -5.74 -14.15
C THR A 27 8.62 -4.73 -13.08
N LEU A 28 9.44 -4.53 -12.04
CA LEU A 28 9.18 -3.55 -11.00
C LEU A 28 9.35 -2.11 -11.54
N ASP A 29 10.40 -1.88 -12.33
CA ASP A 29 10.71 -0.58 -12.93
C ASP A 29 9.60 -0.12 -13.88
N GLU A 30 9.14 -1.02 -14.78
CA GLU A 30 8.01 -0.76 -15.67
C GLU A 30 6.72 -0.47 -14.89
N TRP A 31 6.46 -1.19 -13.80
CA TRP A 31 5.30 -0.93 -12.95
C TRP A 31 5.38 0.43 -12.28
N TYR A 32 6.56 0.82 -11.78
CA TYR A 32 6.73 2.12 -11.16
C TYR A 32 6.37 3.24 -12.13
N TYR A 33 6.89 3.21 -13.35
CA TYR A 33 6.60 4.27 -14.33
C TYR A 33 5.12 4.30 -14.72
N GLU A 34 4.49 3.14 -14.89
CA GLU A 34 3.05 3.04 -15.16
C GLU A 34 2.21 3.68 -14.05
N VAL A 35 2.53 3.41 -12.77
CA VAL A 35 1.82 4.04 -11.65
C VAL A 35 2.16 5.54 -11.59
N LYS A 36 3.43 5.89 -11.77
CA LYS A 36 3.91 7.27 -11.65
C LYS A 36 3.27 8.21 -12.66
N GLU A 37 3.04 7.75 -13.88
CA GLU A 37 2.35 8.53 -14.93
C GLU A 37 0.89 8.84 -14.58
N LYS A 38 0.29 8.09 -13.65
CA LYS A 38 -1.14 8.18 -13.30
C LYS A 38 -1.40 8.92 -11.99
N VAL A 39 -0.35 9.32 -11.28
CA VAL A 39 -0.45 9.99 -9.99
C VAL A 39 0.41 11.25 -9.94
N ALA A 40 0.02 12.22 -9.10
CA ALA A 40 0.78 13.46 -8.96
C ALA A 40 2.19 13.23 -8.39
N GLU A 41 3.07 14.22 -8.58
CA GLU A 41 4.49 14.07 -8.25
C GLU A 41 4.75 13.65 -6.80
N ASN A 42 3.97 14.21 -5.88
CA ASN A 42 4.05 14.01 -4.44
C ASN A 42 3.25 12.81 -3.90
N VAL A 43 2.60 12.02 -4.76
CA VAL A 43 1.78 10.88 -4.34
C VAL A 43 2.59 9.59 -4.29
N PHE A 44 3.56 9.44 -5.18
CA PHE A 44 4.37 8.22 -5.29
C PHE A 44 5.73 8.56 -5.88
N TRP A 45 6.82 8.19 -5.20
CA TRP A 45 8.18 8.42 -5.70
C TRP A 45 9.14 7.32 -5.26
N ARG A 46 10.24 7.21 -5.99
CA ARG A 46 11.30 6.23 -5.75
C ARG A 46 12.49 6.91 -5.07
N VAL A 47 12.98 6.32 -3.99
CA VAL A 47 14.18 6.76 -3.26
C VAL A 47 15.41 5.96 -3.72
N SER A 48 15.24 4.66 -3.94
CA SER A 48 16.20 3.77 -4.60
C SER A 48 15.45 2.66 -5.34
N ASP A 49 16.16 1.84 -6.11
CA ASP A 49 15.57 0.74 -6.91
C ASP A 49 14.69 -0.21 -6.10
N GLU A 50 15.01 -0.39 -4.82
CA GLU A 50 14.29 -1.23 -3.87
C GLU A 50 13.54 -0.44 -2.77
N PHE A 51 13.44 0.88 -2.87
CA PHE A 51 12.79 1.71 -1.84
C PHE A 51 11.90 2.79 -2.43
N TYR A 52 10.61 2.72 -2.10
CA TYR A 52 9.55 3.59 -2.58
C TYR A 52 8.85 4.29 -1.42
N VAL A 53 8.25 5.44 -1.71
CA VAL A 53 7.42 6.17 -0.76
C VAL A 53 6.12 6.59 -1.46
N PHE A 54 5.00 6.48 -0.75
CA PHE A 54 3.69 6.83 -1.28
C PHE A 54 2.81 7.51 -0.23
N ASP A 55 1.87 8.34 -0.69
CA ASP A 55 0.83 8.95 0.15
C ASP A 55 -0.35 7.98 0.26
N ALA A 56 -0.52 7.36 1.43
CA ALA A 56 -1.56 6.34 1.66
C ALA A 56 -2.99 6.93 1.64
N THR A 57 -3.14 8.25 1.75
CA THR A 57 -4.45 8.92 1.64
C THR A 57 -4.89 9.13 0.20
N LYS A 58 -3.96 9.02 -0.77
CA LYS A 58 -4.20 9.30 -2.19
C LYS A 58 -3.97 8.10 -3.10
N LEU A 59 -3.16 7.14 -2.68
CA LEU A 59 -2.84 5.94 -3.46
C LEU A 59 -2.99 4.69 -2.60
N ASN A 60 -3.86 3.78 -3.04
CA ASN A 60 -3.93 2.43 -2.49
C ASN A 60 -2.91 1.53 -3.18
N LEU A 61 -1.63 1.63 -2.78
CA LEU A 61 -0.51 0.98 -3.46
C LEU A 61 -0.72 -0.53 -3.63
N GLY A 62 -1.19 -1.21 -2.59
CA GLY A 62 -1.44 -2.65 -2.60
C GLY A 62 -2.56 -3.10 -3.56
N ARG A 63 -3.37 -2.16 -4.06
CA ARG A 63 -4.41 -2.40 -5.08
C ARG A 63 -4.08 -1.79 -6.43
N SER A 64 -2.88 -1.22 -6.61
CA SER A 64 -2.50 -0.54 -7.85
C SER A 64 -2.61 -1.42 -9.10
N THR A 65 -2.53 -2.74 -8.97
CA THR A 65 -2.67 -3.69 -10.09
C THR A 65 -4.08 -4.24 -10.27
N ALA A 66 -5.07 -3.81 -9.48
CA ALA A 66 -6.44 -4.27 -9.61
C ALA A 66 -7.15 -3.65 -10.82
N PRO A 67 -8.22 -4.29 -11.37
CA PRO A 67 -8.99 -3.69 -12.46
C PRO A 67 -9.54 -2.31 -12.05
N GLY A 68 -9.38 -1.32 -12.93
CA GLY A 68 -9.78 0.07 -12.66
C GLY A 68 -8.78 0.91 -11.87
N HIS A 69 -7.62 0.37 -11.52
CA HIS A 69 -6.53 1.09 -10.85
C HIS A 69 -5.41 1.48 -11.81
N GLU A 70 -4.28 1.94 -11.27
CA GLU A 70 -3.21 2.58 -12.01
C GLU A 70 -2.52 1.61 -12.98
N ALA A 71 -2.29 0.36 -12.59
CA ALA A 71 -1.42 -0.56 -13.31
C ALA A 71 -2.02 -1.97 -13.52
N PRO A 72 -3.25 -2.12 -14.05
CA PRO A 72 -3.96 -3.41 -14.12
C PRO A 72 -3.24 -4.47 -14.96
N LYS A 73 -2.40 -4.05 -15.92
CA LYS A 73 -1.59 -4.96 -16.76
C LYS A 73 -0.54 -5.75 -15.97
N PHE A 74 -0.23 -5.32 -14.74
CA PHE A 74 0.70 -5.99 -13.83
C PHE A 74 0.01 -6.96 -12.85
N MET A 75 -1.30 -7.16 -12.98
CA MET A 75 -1.99 -8.21 -12.25
C MET A 75 -1.29 -9.56 -12.50
N ASN A 76 -1.06 -10.33 -11.42
CA ASN A 76 -0.31 -11.60 -11.42
C ASN A 76 1.19 -11.48 -11.78
N ARG A 77 1.74 -10.28 -11.89
CA ARG A 77 3.19 -10.06 -12.11
C ARG A 77 3.91 -9.55 -10.86
N LEU A 78 3.16 -9.01 -9.91
CA LEU A 78 3.64 -8.44 -8.66
C LEU A 78 2.80 -8.96 -7.50
N ILE A 79 3.42 -9.12 -6.33
CA ILE A 79 2.72 -9.34 -5.06
C ILE A 79 3.00 -8.15 -4.16
N PHE A 80 1.96 -7.65 -3.50
CA PHE A 80 2.05 -6.62 -2.47
C PHE A 80 1.67 -7.24 -1.13
N GLN A 81 2.65 -7.42 -0.24
CA GLN A 81 2.40 -7.88 1.12
C GLN A 81 2.34 -6.67 2.04
N LEU A 82 1.16 -6.39 2.61
CA LEU A 82 1.03 -5.42 3.69
C LEU A 82 1.74 -5.97 4.94
N LEU A 83 2.65 -5.18 5.50
CA LEU A 83 3.31 -5.47 6.76
C LEU A 83 2.46 -4.97 7.93
N ASN A 84 2.65 -5.60 9.09
CA ASN A 84 2.05 -5.12 10.34
C ASN A 84 2.48 -3.68 10.61
N ASP A 85 1.63 -2.92 11.29
CA ASP A 85 1.97 -1.60 11.79
C ASP A 85 3.15 -1.71 12.79
N ASN A 86 4.05 -0.72 12.84
CA ASN A 86 5.14 -0.70 13.81
C ASN A 86 4.54 -0.65 15.22
N GLU A 87 5.11 -1.42 16.15
CA GLU A 87 4.54 -1.67 17.50
C GLU A 87 3.28 -2.56 17.54
N GLY A 88 2.79 -3.02 16.39
CA GLY A 88 1.57 -3.81 16.28
C GLY A 88 0.32 -2.94 16.33
N ARG A 89 -0.65 -3.23 15.45
CA ARG A 89 -1.92 -2.52 15.44
C ARG A 89 -2.77 -2.99 16.62
N ASN A 90 -2.87 -2.19 17.68
CA ASN A 90 -3.82 -2.42 18.76
C ASN A 90 -5.24 -2.06 18.28
N ILE A 91 -5.93 -3.01 17.66
CA ILE A 91 -7.36 -2.89 17.41
C ILE A 91 -8.06 -3.21 18.74
N SER A 92 -8.65 -2.19 19.38
CA SER A 92 -9.49 -2.42 20.56
C SER A 92 -10.64 -3.35 20.17
N THR A 93 -10.66 -4.55 20.76
CA THR A 93 -11.76 -5.52 20.59
C THR A 93 -13.03 -5.10 21.29
N PHE A 94 -12.96 -4.10 22.18
CA PHE A 94 -14.10 -3.56 22.91
C PHE A 94 -14.42 -2.16 22.42
N ILE A 95 -15.59 -2.00 21.79
CA ILE A 95 -16.23 -0.70 21.65
C ILE A 95 -16.96 -0.46 22.97
N ASN A 96 -16.35 0.29 23.90
CA ASN A 96 -17.07 0.82 25.06
C ASN A 96 -17.96 1.98 24.60
N GLY A 97 -18.90 1.70 23.70
CA GLY A 97 -20.00 2.59 23.37
C GLY A 97 -21.04 2.45 24.47
N HIS A 98 -21.52 3.57 25.01
CA HIS A 98 -22.66 3.56 25.91
C HIS A 98 -23.85 2.96 25.13
N LEU A 99 -24.31 1.76 25.51
CA LEU A 99 -25.58 1.22 25.01
C LEU A 99 -26.69 2.15 25.52
N SER A 100 -27.09 3.13 24.71
CA SER A 100 -28.35 3.82 24.93
C SER A 100 -29.45 2.81 24.68
N GLY A 101 -29.91 2.16 25.74
CA GLY A 101 -31.01 1.20 25.71
C GLY A 101 -32.23 1.85 25.07
N GLY A 102 -32.62 1.35 23.91
CA GLY A 102 -33.93 1.66 23.33
C GLY A 102 -34.99 1.01 24.21
N THR A 103 -35.83 1.81 24.83
CA THR A 103 -37.11 1.35 25.38
C THR A 103 -37.94 0.83 24.22
N ALA A 104 -38.35 -0.44 24.31
CA ALA A 104 -39.40 -1.00 23.48
C ALA A 104 -40.72 -0.28 23.83
N GLU A 105 -41.39 0.27 22.82
CA GLU A 105 -42.83 0.54 22.85
C GLU A 105 -43.61 -0.72 22.48
#